data_AF-A0A2H0VYG5-F1
#
_entry.id   AF-A0A2H0VYG5-F1
#
_cell.length_a   1.000
_cell.length_b   1.000
_cell.length_c   1.000
_cell.angle_alpha   90.00
_cell.angle_beta   90.00
_cell.angle_gamma   90.00
#
_symmetry.space_group_name_H-M   'P 1'
#
loop_
_entity.id
_entity.type
_entity.pdbx_description
1 polymer ?
#
loop_
_entity_poly.entity_id
_entity_poly.type
_entity_poly.pdbx_seq_one_letter_code
_entity_poly.pdbx_strand_id
1 'polypeptide(L)'
;MQPFPKKDSSPNFSNPQKQTEFVQETKDSKSLTQKELNVNQAEQVLLNKRIELMKSFINELPSSDPQYSMLVTQVQMDRIELDELKARATILLEKLS
;
A
#
# COMPACT_ATOMS: atom_id res chain seq x y z
N MET A 1 -9.94 42.82 -19.79
CA MET A 1 -9.47 41.91 -18.72
C MET A 1 -10.58 40.90 -18.46
N GLN A 2 -10.36 39.62 -18.74
CA GLN A 2 -11.30 38.57 -18.34
C GLN A 2 -11.13 38.31 -16.83
N PRO A 3 -12.21 38.15 -16.05
CA PRO A 3 -12.08 37.80 -14.64
C PRO A 3 -11.62 36.34 -14.53
N PHE A 4 -10.58 36.10 -13.72
CA PHE A 4 -10.16 34.76 -13.33
C PHE A 4 -11.35 34.00 -12.71
N PRO A 5 -11.61 32.74 -13.08
CA PRO A 5 -12.59 31.93 -12.37
C PRO A 5 -12.03 31.64 -10.98
N LYS A 6 -12.66 32.21 -9.94
CA LYS A 6 -12.37 31.83 -8.55
C LYS A 6 -12.76 30.37 -8.40
N LYS A 7 -11.74 29.53 -8.28
CA LYS A 7 -11.89 28.11 -8.00
C LYS A 7 -12.24 27.97 -6.52
N ASP A 8 -13.50 28.22 -6.18
CA ASP A 8 -14.06 27.90 -4.86
C ASP A 8 -14.29 26.38 -4.78
N SER A 9 -13.21 25.60 -4.76
CA SER A 9 -13.27 24.15 -4.51
C SER A 9 -13.26 23.81 -3.01
N SER A 10 -13.40 24.82 -2.15
CA SER A 10 -13.51 24.63 -0.70
C SER A 10 -14.99 24.41 -0.33
N PRO A 11 -15.34 23.39 0.47
CA PRO A 11 -16.73 23.14 0.83
C PRO A 11 -17.33 24.35 1.58
N ASN A 12 -18.52 24.79 1.18
CA ASN A 12 -19.26 25.82 1.91
C ASN A 12 -19.93 25.19 3.15
N PHE A 13 -19.33 25.42 4.32
CA PHE A 13 -19.78 24.90 5.61
C PHE A 13 -20.89 25.73 6.27
N SER A 14 -21.47 26.72 5.61
CA SER A 14 -22.58 27.50 6.20
C SER A 14 -23.88 26.69 6.32
N ASN A 15 -23.96 25.52 5.66
CA ASN A 15 -25.06 24.56 5.79
C ASN A 15 -24.64 23.39 6.73
N PRO A 16 -25.33 23.19 7.87
CA PRO A 16 -25.08 22.09 8.80
C PRO A 16 -25.14 20.68 8.17
N GLN A 17 -25.96 20.47 7.15
CA GLN A 17 -26.06 19.19 6.43
C GLN A 17 -24.77 18.90 5.66
N LYS A 18 -24.22 19.90 4.96
CA LYS A 18 -22.94 19.78 4.23
C LYS A 18 -21.75 19.54 5.16
N GLN A 19 -21.79 20.08 6.38
CA GLN A 19 -20.78 19.76 7.41
C GLN A 19 -20.86 18.29 7.83
N THR A 20 -22.07 17.78 8.04
CA THR A 20 -22.30 16.40 8.49
C THR A 20 -21.89 15.40 7.40
N GLU A 21 -22.28 15.65 6.14
CA GLU A 21 -21.88 14.85 4.97
C GLU A 21 -20.35 14.81 4.83
N PHE A 22 -19.69 15.99 4.87
CA PHE A 22 -18.24 16.07 4.76
C PHE A 22 -17.51 15.31 5.90
N VAL A 23 -17.98 15.44 7.15
CA VAL A 23 -17.41 14.72 8.29
C VAL A 23 -17.60 13.21 8.15
N GLN A 24 -18.75 12.76 7.67
CA GLN A 24 -19.04 11.34 7.49
C GLN A 24 -18.21 10.76 6.34
N GLU A 25 -18.16 11.43 5.18
CA GLU A 25 -17.30 11.04 4.05
C GLU A 25 -15.82 10.98 4.45
N THR A 26 -15.34 11.96 5.22
CA THR A 26 -13.97 11.97 5.72
C THR A 26 -13.69 10.81 6.67
N LYS A 27 -14.64 10.47 7.56
CA LYS A 27 -14.52 9.32 8.47
C LYS A 27 -14.48 8.00 7.69
N ASP A 28 -15.35 7.85 6.70
CA ASP A 28 -15.45 6.63 5.89
C ASP A 28 -14.19 6.46 5.02
N SER A 29 -13.68 7.56 4.42
CA SER A 29 -12.42 7.56 3.68
C SER A 29 -11.23 7.18 4.56
N LYS A 30 -11.06 7.80 5.75
CA LYS A 30 -9.98 7.45 6.69
C LYS A 30 -10.07 5.99 7.14
N SER A 31 -11.27 5.50 7.42
CA SER A 31 -11.51 4.09 7.80
C SER A 31 -11.11 3.13 6.69
N LEU A 32 -11.44 3.44 5.44
CA LEU A 32 -11.05 2.64 4.28
C LEU A 32 -9.54 2.65 4.06
N THR A 33 -8.89 3.81 4.11
CA THR A 33 -7.43 3.93 3.98
C THR A 33 -6.70 3.18 5.11
N GLN A 34 -7.22 3.21 6.33
CA GLN A 34 -6.65 2.44 7.44
C GLN A 34 -6.77 0.93 7.22
N LYS A 35 -7.90 0.45 6.69
CA LYS A 35 -8.06 -0.98 6.36
C LYS A 35 -7.09 -1.40 5.26
N GLU A 36 -6.94 -0.59 4.22
CA GLU A 36 -5.98 -0.84 3.14
C GLU A 36 -4.54 -0.92 3.68
N LEU A 37 -4.17 0.00 4.58
CA LEU A 37 -2.86 -0.03 5.23
C LEU A 37 -2.65 -1.32 6.02
N ASN A 38 -3.65 -1.75 6.79
CA ASN A 38 -3.56 -2.98 7.59
C ASN A 38 -3.38 -4.22 6.72
N VAL A 39 -4.13 -4.34 5.61
CA VAL A 39 -4.00 -5.44 4.64
C VAL A 39 -2.62 -5.42 4.00
N ASN A 40 -2.18 -4.25 3.52
CA ASN A 40 -0.87 -4.08 2.91
C ASN A 40 0.28 -4.47 3.87
N GLN A 41 0.18 -4.13 5.17
CA GLN A 41 1.14 -4.56 6.18
C GLN A 41 1.12 -6.07 6.41
N ALA A 42 -0.06 -6.69 6.45
CA ALA A 42 -0.20 -8.14 6.58
C ALA A 42 0.44 -8.87 5.38
N GLU A 43 0.24 -8.36 4.16
CA GLU A 43 0.86 -8.88 2.94
C GLU A 43 2.40 -8.79 3.00
N GLN A 44 2.97 -7.67 3.46
CA GLN A 44 4.42 -7.55 3.66
C GLN A 44 4.97 -8.63 4.60
N VAL A 45 4.27 -8.89 5.72
CA VAL A 45 4.69 -9.92 6.69
C VAL A 45 4.66 -11.31 6.06
N LEU A 46 3.61 -11.65 5.31
CA LEU A 46 3.47 -12.95 4.65
C LEU A 46 4.53 -13.14 3.57
N LEU A 47 4.76 -12.12 2.75
CA LEU A 47 5.73 -12.15 1.67
C LEU A 47 7.16 -12.27 2.21
N ASN A 48 7.49 -11.53 3.27
CA ASN A 48 8.78 -11.64 3.94
C ASN A 48 9.01 -13.06 4.52
N LYS A 49 7.98 -13.67 5.12
CA LYS A 49 8.07 -15.07 5.57
C LYS A 49 8.32 -16.04 4.41
N ARG A 50 7.63 -15.86 3.28
CA ARG A 50 7.82 -16.67 2.07
C ARG A 50 9.26 -16.57 1.55
N ILE A 51 9.79 -15.36 1.47
CA ILE A 51 11.18 -15.11 1.05
C ILE A 51 12.17 -15.86 1.95
N GLU A 52 12.04 -15.76 3.27
CA GLU A 52 12.96 -16.41 4.20
C GLU A 52 12.89 -17.94 4.11
N LEU A 53 11.69 -18.50 3.97
CA LEU A 53 11.50 -19.94 3.74
C LEU A 53 12.17 -20.39 2.43
N MET A 54 11.93 -19.69 1.32
CA MET A 54 12.54 -20.02 0.03
C MET A 54 14.07 -19.92 0.07
N LYS A 55 14.63 -18.89 0.72
CA LYS A 55 16.09 -18.79 0.88
C LYS A 55 16.66 -19.95 1.69
N SER A 56 16.00 -20.35 2.78
CA SER A 56 16.44 -21.49 3.58
C SER A 56 16.50 -22.77 2.74
N PHE A 57 15.47 -23.00 1.93
CA PHE A 57 15.40 -24.14 1.03
C PHE A 57 16.45 -24.09 -0.08
N ILE A 58 16.67 -22.92 -0.70
CA ILE A 58 17.71 -22.74 -1.73
C ILE A 58 19.11 -23.00 -1.17
N ASN A 59 19.39 -22.62 0.08
CA ASN A 59 20.70 -22.84 0.71
C ASN A 59 21.01 -24.33 0.90
N GLU A 60 19.99 -25.19 0.93
CA GLU A 60 20.13 -26.64 1.02
C GLU A 60 20.23 -27.32 -0.37
N LEU A 61 19.98 -26.57 -1.46
CA LEU A 61 20.03 -27.08 -2.82
C LEU A 61 21.38 -26.78 -3.49
N PRO A 62 21.99 -27.75 -4.20
CA PRO A 62 23.14 -27.46 -5.04
C PRO A 62 22.73 -26.57 -6.21
N SER A 63 23.64 -25.69 -6.65
CA SER A 63 23.37 -24.80 -7.80
C SER A 63 23.17 -25.53 -9.13
N SER A 64 23.51 -26.81 -9.19
CA SER A 64 23.24 -27.70 -10.34
C SER A 64 21.81 -28.25 -10.34
N ASP A 65 21.04 -28.04 -9.27
CA ASP A 65 19.64 -28.46 -9.23
C ASP A 65 18.84 -27.70 -10.31
N PRO A 66 18.05 -28.39 -11.15
CA PRO A 66 17.27 -27.75 -12.21
C PRO A 66 16.33 -26.64 -11.72
N GLN A 67 15.92 -26.68 -10.44
CA GLN A 67 14.99 -25.72 -9.84
C GLN A 67 15.71 -24.52 -9.19
N TYR A 68 17.03 -24.59 -8.99
CA TYR A 68 17.78 -23.58 -8.25
C TYR A 68 17.59 -22.17 -8.83
N SER A 69 17.81 -22.01 -10.14
CA SER A 69 17.71 -20.71 -10.82
C SER A 69 16.29 -20.14 -10.78
N MET A 70 15.28 -21.00 -10.92
CA MET A 70 13.88 -20.62 -10.82
C MET A 70 13.55 -20.10 -9.41
N LEU A 71 13.98 -20.81 -8.36
CA LEU A 71 13.72 -20.43 -6.97
C LEU A 71 14.44 -19.14 -6.58
N VAL A 72 15.69 -18.96 -7.03
CA VAL A 72 16.42 -17.69 -6.86
C VAL A 72 15.68 -16.53 -7.53
N THR A 73 15.16 -16.74 -8.74
CA THR A 73 14.39 -15.72 -9.46
C THR A 73 13.09 -15.41 -8.72
N GLN A 74 12.39 -16.41 -8.18
CA GLN A 74 11.19 -16.19 -7.38
C GLN A 74 11.46 -15.35 -6.13
N VAL A 75 12.57 -15.63 -5.42
CA VAL A 75 13.01 -14.80 -4.27
C VAL A 75 13.26 -13.34 -4.69
N GLN A 76 13.82 -13.11 -5.89
CA GLN A 76 14.05 -11.76 -6.39
C GLN A 76 12.74 -11.05 -6.72
N MET A 77 11.80 -11.71 -7.39
CA MET A 77 10.48 -11.16 -7.70
C MET A 77 9.70 -10.80 -6.44
N ASP A 78 9.71 -11.70 -5.45
CA ASP A 78 9.07 -11.46 -4.16
C ASP A 78 9.67 -10.26 -3.40
N ARG A 79 10.97 -10.02 -3.54
CA ARG A 79 11.62 -8.84 -2.95
C ARG A 79 11.14 -7.55 -3.60
N ILE A 80 10.97 -7.54 -4.92
CA ILE A 80 10.44 -6.38 -5.66
C ILE A 80 9.02 -6.09 -5.18
N GLU A 81 8.16 -7.12 -5.13
CA GLU A 81 6.78 -6.98 -4.63
C GLU A 81 6.75 -6.47 -3.18
N LEU A 82 7.65 -6.95 -2.31
CA LEU A 82 7.76 -6.46 -0.94
C LEU A 82 8.11 -4.97 -0.88
N ASP A 83 9.00 -4.50 -1.75
CA ASP A 83 9.40 -3.10 -1.78
C ASP A 83 8.29 -2.20 -2.35
N GLU A 84 7.49 -2.70 -3.31
CA GLU A 84 6.28 -2.01 -3.77
C GLU A 84 5.23 -1.87 -2.65
N LEU A 85 5.01 -2.92 -1.85
CA LEU A 85 4.09 -2.87 -0.71
C LEU A 85 4.56 -1.88 0.36
N LYS A 86 5.87 -1.78 0.61
CA LYS A 86 6.43 -0.76 1.51
C LYS A 86 6.22 0.64 0.97
N ALA A 87 6.45 0.87 -0.31
CA ALA A 87 6.19 2.16 -0.95
C ALA A 87 4.71 2.56 -0.85
N ARG A 88 3.79 1.60 -1.08
CA ARG A 88 2.35 1.81 -0.90
C ARG A 88 2.01 2.16 0.56
N ALA A 89 2.63 1.52 1.54
CA ALA A 89 2.41 1.85 2.95
C ALA A 89 2.77 3.31 3.27
N THR A 90 3.88 3.81 2.75
CA THR A 90 4.28 5.21 2.90
C THR A 90 3.19 6.16 2.37
N ILE A 91 2.69 5.89 1.15
CA ILE A 91 1.62 6.69 0.54
C ILE A 91 0.32 6.65 1.36
N LEU A 92 -0.04 5.48 1.91
CA LEU A 92 -1.24 5.33 2.73
C LEU A 92 -1.11 6.07 4.07
N LEU A 93 0.07 6.07 4.68
CA LEU A 93 0.37 6.83 5.90
C LEU A 93 0.30 8.35 5.65
N GLU A 94 0.81 8.82 4.51
CA GLU A 94 0.69 10.22 4.10
C GLU A 94 -0.77 10.64 3.94
N LYS A 95 -1.64 9.76 3.40
CA LYS A 95 -3.08 10.03 3.26
C LYS A 95 -3.85 10.03 4.59
N LEU A 96 -3.34 9.37 5.62
CA LEU A 96 -3.96 9.31 6.95
C LEU A 96 -3.55 10.48 7.85
N SER A 97 -2.38 11.08 7.59
CA SER A 97 -1.81 12.24 8.30
C SER A 97 -2.61 13.51 8.03
#